data_AF-A0A1B6AR25-F1
#
_entry.id   AF-A0A1B6AR25-F1
#
_cell.length_a   1.000
_cell.length_b   1.000
_cell.length_c   1.000
_cell.angle_alpha   90.00
_cell.angle_beta   90.00
_cell.angle_gamma   90.00
#
_symmetry.space_group_name_H-M   'P 1'
#
loop_
_entity.id
_entity.type
_entity.pdbx_description
1 polymer ?
#
loop_
_entity_poly.entity_id
_entity_poly.type
_entity_poly.pdbx_seq_one_letter_code
_entity_poly.pdbx_strand_id
1 'polypeptide(L)'
;MPRPVHSRSALSRPALSRRARIGAATVTALVAGTAVFGIGQATADHAVPRTDKEIPNLTQVQDKIKAYYGDTVTADGEHYASADSNYARQVRGIEAKARAYLSKALAKHDKDGGKGDGKGGGKDGRKARPAIVLDMDDTTLLTYNYELKVGFHYTPESQDKYLESTDMDPVFGMNRLVNWARSKGAEVFFITGRKESQREWSVRNLKNVGYDVALDRKHVYLKNKENPPAYLPCGATCTTVEYKSGTRKYIESLGYDIVANFGDQHSDLNGGASGRAFKLPNPMYYLP
;
A
#
# COMPACT_ATOMS: atom_id res chain seq x y z
N MET A 1 71.81 -34.07 -3.45
CA MET A 1 71.87 -35.55 -3.62
C MET A 1 70.88 -36.21 -2.65
N PRO A 2 70.49 -37.49 -2.84
CA PRO A 2 69.06 -37.82 -3.03
C PRO A 2 68.26 -38.38 -1.83
N ARG A 3 66.97 -38.64 -2.10
CA ARG A 3 65.92 -39.24 -1.25
C ARG A 3 66.19 -40.73 -0.91
N PRO A 4 65.40 -41.32 0.01
CA PRO A 4 64.20 -42.09 -0.41
C PRO A 4 62.92 -41.63 0.34
N VAL A 5 61.65 -41.93 0.00
CA VAL A 5 60.96 -42.92 -0.87
C VAL A 5 60.63 -44.27 -0.16
N HIS A 6 59.43 -44.87 -0.26
CA HIS A 6 58.18 -44.40 -0.90
C HIS A 6 57.17 -43.82 0.14
N SER A 7 55.94 -44.28 0.43
CA SER A 7 55.08 -45.39 -0.04
C SER A 7 53.58 -44.99 0.03
N ARG A 8 52.65 -45.94 -0.13
CA ARG A 8 51.19 -45.80 0.09
C ARG A 8 50.66 -46.94 0.95
N SER A 9 49.56 -46.73 1.68
CA SER A 9 48.41 -47.66 1.65
C SER A 9 47.13 -46.95 2.11
N ALA A 10 45.97 -47.56 1.86
CA ALA A 10 44.66 -47.01 2.18
C ALA A 10 43.71 -48.09 2.70
N LEU A 11 42.58 -47.65 3.27
CA LEU A 11 41.39 -48.44 3.63
C LEU A 11 41.57 -49.54 4.70
N SER A 12 40.90 -49.36 5.84
CA SER A 12 39.88 -50.32 6.31
C SER A 12 39.04 -49.75 7.48
N ARG A 13 37.72 -49.75 7.30
CA ARG A 13 36.74 -49.81 8.41
C ARG A 13 36.37 -51.29 8.60
N PRO A 14 36.09 -51.78 9.82
CA PRO A 14 34.67 -51.91 10.20
C PRO A 14 34.37 -51.80 11.72
N ALA A 15 33.11 -52.08 12.07
CA ALA A 15 32.65 -52.64 13.35
C ALA A 15 32.64 -51.77 14.63
N LEU A 16 31.57 -50.97 14.73
CA LEU A 16 30.70 -50.81 15.91
C LEU A 16 30.89 -51.79 17.09
N SER A 17 30.84 -51.28 18.32
CA SER A 17 30.08 -51.91 19.41
C SER A 17 29.52 -50.85 20.38
N ARG A 18 28.68 -51.24 21.35
CA ARG A 18 27.79 -50.34 22.12
C ARG A 18 28.17 -50.21 23.60
N ARG A 19 28.03 -49.00 24.18
CA ARG A 19 27.33 -48.65 25.44
C ARG A 19 27.64 -47.16 25.78
N ALA A 20 26.72 -46.23 25.51
CA ALA A 20 25.51 -45.93 26.31
C ALA A 20 25.80 -45.30 27.69
N ARG A 21 25.65 -43.97 27.77
CA ARG A 21 25.21 -43.24 28.96
C ARG A 21 24.23 -42.15 28.53
N ILE A 22 23.07 -42.11 29.16
CA ILE A 22 22.05 -41.07 28.97
C ILE A 22 22.33 -40.00 30.03
N GLY A 23 22.45 -38.73 29.60
CA GLY A 23 22.53 -37.58 30.49
C GLY A 23 21.46 -36.57 30.08
N ALA A 24 20.35 -36.53 30.81
CA ALA A 24 19.29 -35.55 30.57
C ALA A 24 19.67 -34.23 31.27
N ALA A 25 19.89 -33.18 30.49
CA ALA A 25 20.07 -31.82 30.98
C ALA A 25 18.78 -31.01 30.76
N THR A 26 18.00 -30.80 31.82
CA THR A 26 16.78 -29.99 31.78
C THR A 26 17.13 -28.50 31.68
N VAL A 27 17.08 -27.96 30.46
CA VAL A 27 17.21 -26.52 30.22
C VAL A 27 15.84 -25.87 30.38
N THR A 28 15.55 -25.39 31.60
CA THR A 28 14.33 -24.60 31.88
C THR A 28 14.46 -23.20 31.29
N ALA A 29 14.16 -23.07 30.00
CA ALA A 29 14.12 -21.78 29.32
C ALA A 29 12.90 -20.96 29.80
N LEU A 30 13.14 -19.99 30.68
CA LEU A 30 12.16 -18.95 31.02
C LEU A 30 11.89 -18.09 29.78
N VAL A 31 10.78 -18.37 29.09
CA VAL A 31 10.30 -17.55 27.99
C VAL A 31 9.69 -16.26 28.56
N ALA A 32 10.55 -15.28 28.83
CA ALA A 32 10.12 -13.90 28.95
C ALA A 32 9.52 -13.47 27.62
N GLY A 33 8.19 -13.34 27.58
CA GLY A 33 7.42 -13.06 26.36
C GLY A 33 7.61 -11.66 25.81
N THR A 34 8.80 -11.36 25.27
CA THR A 34 9.03 -10.16 24.47
C THR A 34 8.20 -10.26 23.20
N ALA A 35 7.12 -9.48 23.13
CA ALA A 35 6.30 -9.36 21.93
C ALA A 35 7.08 -8.63 20.83
N VAL A 36 7.88 -9.39 20.08
CA VAL A 36 8.60 -8.90 18.90
C VAL A 36 7.55 -8.59 17.83
N PHE A 37 7.15 -7.31 17.75
CA PHE A 37 6.46 -6.74 16.59
C PHE A 37 7.44 -6.72 15.40
N GLY A 38 7.65 -7.91 14.83
CA GLY A 38 8.42 -8.08 13.60
C GLY A 38 7.76 -7.30 12.46
N ILE A 39 8.57 -6.82 11.52
CA ILE A 39 8.10 -6.12 10.33
C ILE A 39 7.53 -7.15 9.35
N GLY A 40 6.39 -7.72 9.70
CA GLY A 40 5.64 -8.62 8.85
C GLY A 40 5.12 -7.88 7.63
N GLN A 41 5.21 -8.52 6.46
CA GLN A 41 4.32 -8.15 5.37
C GLN A 41 2.89 -8.41 5.84
N ALA A 42 1.97 -7.48 5.59
CA ALA A 42 0.55 -7.70 5.85
C ALA A 42 -0.06 -8.61 4.78
N THR A 43 0.47 -9.82 4.60
CA THR A 43 -0.37 -10.92 4.12
C THR A 43 -1.33 -11.24 5.26
N ALA A 44 -2.63 -11.33 4.96
CA ALA A 44 -3.58 -11.91 5.89
C ALA A 44 -3.36 -13.44 5.87
N ASP A 45 -2.31 -13.89 6.55
CA ASP A 45 -2.06 -15.32 6.76
C ASP A 45 -3.25 -15.85 7.57
N HIS A 46 -4.22 -16.46 6.89
CA HIS A 46 -5.51 -16.89 7.43
C HIS A 46 -5.37 -18.14 8.33
N ALA A 47 -4.53 -18.04 9.36
CA ALA A 47 -4.49 -18.96 10.47
C ALA A 47 -5.82 -18.87 11.23
N VAL A 48 -6.68 -19.87 11.05
CA VAL A 48 -7.95 -19.99 11.79
C VAL A 48 -7.62 -20.04 13.30
N PRO A 49 -8.14 -19.11 14.12
CA PRO A 49 -7.93 -19.13 15.57
C PRO A 49 -8.39 -20.46 16.17
N ARG A 50 -7.59 -21.01 17.09
CA ARG A 50 -7.94 -22.24 17.83
C ARG A 50 -8.73 -21.94 19.09
N THR A 51 -8.62 -20.70 19.60
CA THR A 51 -9.24 -20.22 20.83
C THR A 51 -9.67 -18.76 20.69
N ASP A 52 -10.63 -18.37 21.52
CA ASP A 52 -11.03 -16.98 21.76
C ASP A 52 -9.86 -16.06 22.14
N LYS A 53 -8.86 -16.60 22.87
CA LYS A 53 -7.68 -15.88 23.35
C LYS A 53 -6.73 -15.39 22.26
N GLU A 54 -6.84 -15.93 21.05
CA GLU A 54 -6.11 -15.46 19.86
C GLU A 54 -6.84 -14.28 19.18
N ILE A 55 -8.07 -13.96 19.59
CA ILE A 55 -8.92 -12.89 19.04
C ILE A 55 -9.03 -11.76 20.07
N PRO A 56 -8.38 -10.60 19.87
CA PRO A 56 -8.52 -9.47 20.79
C PRO A 56 -9.95 -8.92 20.79
N ASN A 57 -10.44 -8.47 21.96
CA ASN A 57 -11.75 -7.80 22.04
C ASN A 57 -11.76 -6.56 21.14
N LEU A 58 -12.83 -6.35 20.36
CA LEU A 58 -12.89 -5.31 19.33
C LEU A 58 -12.54 -3.90 19.86
N THR A 59 -13.04 -3.53 21.04
CA THR A 59 -12.70 -2.25 21.69
C THR A 59 -11.19 -2.10 21.91
N GLN A 60 -10.48 -3.14 22.36
CA GLN A 60 -9.01 -3.10 22.50
C GLN A 60 -8.28 -3.00 21.16
N VAL A 61 -8.89 -3.40 20.04
CA VAL A 61 -8.36 -3.16 18.70
C VAL A 61 -8.57 -1.70 18.32
N GLN A 62 -9.78 -1.17 18.54
CA GLN A 62 -10.12 0.24 18.30
C GLN A 62 -9.25 1.19 19.14
N ASP A 63 -8.97 0.87 20.40
CA ASP A 63 -8.06 1.62 21.29
C ASP A 63 -6.61 1.60 20.76
N LYS A 64 -6.14 0.47 20.22
CA LYS A 64 -4.82 0.36 19.58
C LYS A 64 -4.74 1.14 18.28
N ILE A 65 -5.82 1.17 17.49
CA ILE A 65 -5.95 2.01 16.29
C ILE A 65 -5.89 3.49 16.70
N LYS A 66 -6.69 3.92 17.69
CA LYS A 66 -6.65 5.27 18.27
C LYS A 66 -5.25 5.67 18.75
N ALA A 67 -4.57 4.82 19.52
CA ALA A 67 -3.20 5.08 19.98
C ALA A 67 -2.16 5.10 18.84
N TYR A 68 -2.40 4.36 17.75
CA TYR A 68 -1.53 4.35 16.56
C TYR A 68 -1.67 5.63 15.71
N TYR A 69 -2.92 6.07 15.48
CA TYR A 69 -3.24 7.35 14.82
C TYR A 69 -3.04 8.58 15.73
N GLY A 70 -2.80 8.38 17.02
CA GLY A 70 -2.62 9.46 18.00
C GLY A 70 -3.87 10.31 18.12
N ASP A 71 -4.99 9.66 18.47
CA ASP A 71 -6.33 10.23 18.56
C ASP A 71 -6.36 11.58 19.30
N THR A 72 -6.91 12.59 18.63
CA THR A 72 -7.18 13.92 19.18
C THR A 72 -8.66 14.22 19.01
N VAL A 73 -9.29 14.79 20.05
CA VAL A 73 -10.73 15.05 20.08
C VAL A 73 -10.97 16.55 20.19
N THR A 74 -11.83 17.10 19.34
CA THR A 74 -12.24 18.51 19.40
C THR A 74 -13.29 18.76 20.49
N ALA A 75 -13.61 20.03 20.74
CA ALA A 75 -14.59 20.42 21.76
C ALA A 75 -16.03 19.94 21.46
N ASP A 76 -16.34 19.71 20.19
CA ASP A 76 -17.59 19.14 19.66
C ASP A 76 -17.56 17.61 19.50
N GLY A 77 -16.45 16.95 19.86
CA GLY A 77 -16.35 15.48 19.90
C GLY A 77 -15.87 14.81 18.61
N GLU A 78 -15.45 15.59 17.61
CA GLU A 78 -14.90 15.05 16.36
C GLU A 78 -13.47 14.54 16.57
N HIS A 79 -13.17 13.39 15.95
CA HIS A 79 -11.90 12.68 16.11
C HIS A 79 -10.95 12.91 14.93
N TYR A 80 -9.68 13.21 15.22
CA TYR A 80 -8.64 13.48 14.23
C TYR A 80 -7.31 12.81 14.61
N ALA A 81 -6.53 12.43 13.60
CA ALA A 81 -5.21 11.84 13.82
C ALA A 81 -4.16 12.93 14.11
N SER A 82 -3.20 12.66 15.00
CA SER A 82 -2.10 13.60 15.28
C SER A 82 -0.98 13.49 14.25
N ALA A 83 -0.38 14.63 13.88
CA ALA A 83 0.85 14.68 13.08
C ALA A 83 2.07 14.06 13.82
N ASP A 84 2.00 13.92 15.15
CA ASP A 84 3.01 13.28 16.00
C ASP A 84 2.66 11.84 16.40
N SER A 85 1.71 11.23 15.69
CA SER A 85 1.33 9.84 15.85
C SER A 85 2.34 8.83 15.26
N ASN A 86 2.13 7.55 15.57
CA ASN A 86 2.90 6.46 14.96
C ASN A 86 2.53 6.27 13.49
N TYR A 87 1.25 6.43 13.13
CA TYR A 87 0.78 6.52 11.75
C TYR A 87 1.54 7.60 10.96
N ALA A 88 1.52 8.84 11.45
CA ALA A 88 2.16 9.96 10.76
C ALA A 88 3.68 9.79 10.65
N ARG A 89 4.35 9.21 11.66
CA ARG A 89 5.77 8.80 11.56
C ARG A 89 5.99 7.75 10.47
N GLN A 90 5.13 6.74 10.38
CA GLN A 90 5.26 5.66 9.40
C GLN A 90 5.00 6.16 7.97
N VAL A 91 3.99 7.00 7.76
CA VAL A 91 3.70 7.63 6.46
C VAL A 91 4.88 8.50 6.00
N ARG A 92 5.45 9.35 6.88
CA ARG A 92 6.68 10.12 6.57
C ARG A 92 7.85 9.20 6.15
N GLY A 93 7.99 8.04 6.79
CA GLY A 93 8.97 7.02 6.43
C GLY A 93 8.73 6.33 5.08
N ILE A 94 7.49 6.34 4.57
CA ILE A 94 7.12 5.86 3.23
C ILE A 94 7.30 6.98 2.20
N GLU A 95 6.86 8.21 2.49
CA GLU A 95 7.10 9.40 1.67
C GLU A 95 8.59 9.57 1.33
N ALA A 96 9.47 9.45 2.32
CA ALA A 96 10.91 9.60 2.11
C ALA A 96 11.48 8.56 1.13
N LYS A 97 11.03 7.30 1.24
CA LYS A 97 11.41 6.21 0.33
C LYS A 97 10.85 6.44 -1.08
N ALA A 98 9.60 6.90 -1.18
CA ALA A 98 8.94 7.23 -2.43
C ALA A 98 9.62 8.40 -3.16
N ARG A 99 9.90 9.49 -2.45
CA ARG A 99 10.63 10.66 -2.97
C ARG A 99 12.03 10.28 -3.46
N ALA A 100 12.76 9.45 -2.70
CA ALA A 100 14.09 8.98 -3.09
C ALA A 100 14.07 8.04 -4.31
N TYR A 101 13.02 7.24 -4.48
CA TYR A 101 12.80 6.42 -5.68
C TYR A 101 12.41 7.28 -6.90
N LEU A 102 11.37 8.11 -6.76
CA LEU A 102 10.86 8.99 -7.82
C LEU A 102 11.92 9.97 -8.33
N SER A 103 12.79 10.47 -7.44
CA SER A 103 13.93 11.32 -7.83
C SER A 103 14.87 10.63 -8.84
N LYS A 104 14.97 9.29 -8.79
CA LYS A 104 15.76 8.49 -9.74
C LYS A 104 14.95 8.09 -10.97
N ALA A 105 13.69 7.68 -10.79
CA ALA A 105 12.82 7.26 -11.89
C ALA A 105 12.52 8.41 -12.85
N LEU A 106 12.12 9.58 -12.34
CA LEU A 106 11.80 10.76 -13.15
C LEU A 106 13.06 11.35 -13.82
N ALA A 107 14.19 11.39 -13.11
CA ALA A 107 15.46 11.84 -13.68
C ALA A 107 16.07 10.85 -14.71
N LYS A 108 15.73 9.55 -14.64
CA LYS A 108 16.00 8.60 -15.72
C LYS A 108 15.11 8.92 -16.93
N HIS A 109 13.81 9.07 -16.71
CA HIS A 109 12.85 9.33 -17.79
C HIS A 109 13.14 10.64 -18.54
N ASP A 110 13.63 11.66 -17.85
CA ASP A 110 14.14 12.92 -18.42
C ASP A 110 15.36 12.66 -19.34
N LYS A 111 16.40 12.00 -18.83
CA LYS A 111 17.66 11.71 -19.56
C LYS A 111 17.50 10.76 -20.75
N ASP A 112 16.75 9.66 -20.56
CA ASP A 112 16.43 8.69 -21.60
C ASP A 112 15.37 9.26 -22.57
N GLY A 113 14.84 10.45 -22.27
CA GLY A 113 13.81 11.16 -23.03
C GLY A 113 12.57 10.31 -23.26
N GLY A 114 12.12 9.56 -22.26
CA GLY A 114 10.95 8.68 -22.35
C GLY A 114 11.11 7.41 -23.18
N LYS A 115 12.34 6.90 -23.35
CA LYS A 115 12.55 5.47 -23.65
C LYS A 115 12.32 4.64 -22.37
N GLY A 116 11.05 4.32 -22.09
CA GLY A 116 10.68 3.33 -21.07
C GLY A 116 11.29 1.96 -21.36
N ASP A 117 11.34 1.06 -20.37
CA ASP A 117 12.02 -0.25 -20.43
C ASP A 117 11.31 -1.34 -21.28
N GLY A 118 10.85 -0.95 -22.48
CA GLY A 118 10.35 -1.84 -23.52
C GLY A 118 8.92 -2.37 -23.31
N LYS A 119 8.31 -2.13 -22.15
CA LYS A 119 6.99 -2.70 -21.78
C LYS A 119 5.78 -1.83 -22.11
N GLY A 120 5.96 -0.52 -22.29
CA GLY A 120 4.89 0.47 -22.48
C GLY A 120 5.07 1.37 -23.70
N GLY A 121 5.70 0.88 -24.76
CA GLY A 121 5.88 1.66 -26.00
C GLY A 121 4.54 1.90 -26.70
N GLY A 122 4.10 3.15 -26.78
CA GLY A 122 2.88 3.52 -27.50
C GLY A 122 2.95 3.13 -28.98
N LYS A 123 1.83 2.66 -29.55
CA LYS A 123 1.75 2.10 -30.92
C LYS A 123 2.28 3.04 -32.02
N ASP A 124 2.27 4.35 -31.76
CA ASP A 124 2.71 5.40 -32.69
C ASP A 124 4.22 5.69 -32.63
N GLY A 125 5.01 4.95 -31.85
CA GLY A 125 6.43 5.22 -31.62
C GLY A 125 6.72 6.47 -30.77
N ARG A 126 5.68 7.13 -30.24
CA ARG A 126 5.81 8.24 -29.29
C ARG A 126 6.39 7.73 -27.97
N LYS A 127 7.28 8.54 -27.40
CA LYS A 127 7.84 8.38 -26.05
C LYS A 127 6.71 8.37 -25.02
N ALA A 128 6.80 7.50 -24.03
CA ALA A 128 5.87 7.52 -22.91
C ALA A 128 6.03 8.83 -22.09
N ARG A 129 5.01 9.18 -21.29
CA ARG A 129 5.09 10.25 -20.28
C ARG A 129 5.16 9.59 -18.89
N PRO A 130 6.01 10.02 -17.96
CA PRO A 130 6.07 9.38 -16.64
C PRO A 130 4.82 9.76 -15.86
N ALA A 131 4.28 8.82 -15.09
CA ALA A 131 3.06 8.99 -14.33
C ALA A 131 3.15 8.35 -12.94
N ILE A 132 2.38 8.87 -12.00
CA ILE A 132 2.08 8.19 -10.73
C ILE A 132 0.58 7.95 -10.60
N VAL A 133 0.22 6.79 -10.06
CA VAL A 133 -1.15 6.43 -9.71
C VAL A 133 -1.29 6.39 -8.19
N LEU A 134 -2.39 6.94 -7.68
CA LEU A 134 -2.77 6.83 -6.28
C LEU A 134 -4.19 6.27 -6.18
N ASP A 135 -4.45 5.45 -5.17
CA ASP A 135 -5.79 5.36 -4.58
C ASP A 135 -6.15 6.69 -3.86
N MET A 136 -7.42 6.88 -3.47
CA MET A 136 -7.88 8.06 -2.76
C MET A 136 -7.99 7.89 -1.24
N ASP A 137 -8.59 6.81 -0.75
CA ASP A 137 -9.05 6.64 0.64
C ASP A 137 -7.94 6.04 1.50
N ASP A 138 -7.58 6.68 2.61
CA ASP A 138 -6.37 6.43 3.43
C ASP A 138 -5.03 6.43 2.66
N THR A 139 -5.08 6.76 1.37
CA THR A 139 -3.94 6.97 0.48
C THR A 139 -3.68 8.46 0.20
N THR A 140 -4.74 9.27 0.16
CA THR A 140 -4.66 10.74 -0.08
C THR A 140 -5.58 11.54 0.84
N LEU A 141 -6.78 11.04 1.10
CA LEU A 141 -7.77 11.58 2.03
C LEU A 141 -7.91 10.59 3.19
N LEU A 142 -7.72 11.06 4.42
CA LEU A 142 -7.70 10.24 5.62
C LEU A 142 -9.13 9.94 6.09
N THR A 143 -9.51 8.67 6.17
CA THR A 143 -10.87 8.24 6.57
C THR A 143 -11.07 8.19 8.09
N TYR A 144 -10.00 8.36 8.88
CA TYR A 144 -9.97 8.15 10.33
C TYR A 144 -11.14 8.79 11.13
N ASN A 145 -11.53 10.04 10.82
CA ASN A 145 -12.69 10.66 11.44
C ASN A 145 -13.98 9.90 11.11
N TYR A 146 -14.25 9.67 9.82
CA TYR A 146 -15.40 8.92 9.32
C TYR A 146 -15.49 7.53 9.95
N GLU A 147 -14.39 6.77 9.95
CA GLU A 147 -14.36 5.41 10.51
C GLU A 147 -14.72 5.40 12.01
N LEU A 148 -14.21 6.35 12.79
CA LEU A 148 -14.63 6.48 14.20
C LEU A 148 -16.10 6.93 14.33
N LYS A 149 -16.56 7.83 13.47
CA LYS A 149 -17.93 8.37 13.44
C LYS A 149 -18.99 7.32 13.08
N VAL A 150 -18.63 6.30 12.30
CA VAL A 150 -19.46 5.12 12.01
C VAL A 150 -19.11 3.89 12.86
N GLY A 151 -18.19 4.00 13.82
CA GLY A 151 -17.78 2.89 14.68
C GLY A 151 -17.11 1.72 13.96
N PHE A 152 -16.41 1.99 12.85
CA PHE A 152 -15.85 1.04 11.89
C PHE A 152 -16.91 0.18 11.17
N HIS A 153 -18.16 0.67 11.09
CA HIS A 153 -19.26 0.04 10.37
C HIS A 153 -19.60 0.83 9.09
N TYR A 154 -18.76 0.68 8.06
CA TYR A 154 -19.01 1.24 6.73
C TYR A 154 -20.32 0.73 6.13
N THR A 155 -21.13 1.65 5.59
CA THR A 155 -22.12 1.38 4.53
C THR A 155 -21.95 2.40 3.38
N PRO A 156 -22.43 2.11 2.16
CA PRO A 156 -22.41 3.09 1.07
C PRO A 156 -23.14 4.40 1.42
N GLU A 157 -24.24 4.32 2.18
CA GLU A 157 -25.09 5.43 2.57
C GLU A 157 -24.45 6.27 3.68
N SER A 158 -23.72 5.65 4.62
CA SER A 158 -22.96 6.38 5.63
C SER A 158 -21.79 7.14 5.02
N GLN A 159 -21.09 6.55 4.03
CA GLN A 159 -20.03 7.23 3.30
C GLN A 159 -20.57 8.41 2.47
N ASP A 160 -21.71 8.24 1.78
CA ASP A 160 -22.35 9.35 1.05
C ASP A 160 -22.68 10.52 1.97
N LYS A 161 -23.42 10.26 3.06
CA LYS A 161 -23.84 11.28 4.04
C LYS A 161 -22.65 12.04 4.63
N TYR A 162 -21.53 11.34 4.85
CA TYR A 162 -20.30 11.95 5.30
C TYR A 162 -19.68 12.85 4.22
N LEU A 163 -19.42 12.31 3.02
CA LEU A 163 -18.75 13.03 1.93
C LEU A 163 -19.55 14.24 1.41
N GLU A 164 -20.88 14.15 1.41
CA GLU A 164 -21.77 15.24 1.00
C GLU A 164 -21.44 16.54 1.73
N SER A 165 -21.31 16.47 3.05
CA SER A 165 -21.23 17.63 3.95
C SER A 165 -19.86 17.85 4.62
N THR A 166 -19.00 16.82 4.67
CA THR A 166 -17.73 16.84 5.41
C THR A 166 -16.53 16.89 4.47
N ASP A 167 -15.53 17.70 4.81
CA ASP A 167 -14.20 17.64 4.21
C ASP A 167 -13.23 16.85 5.09
N MET A 168 -12.37 16.06 4.45
CA MET A 168 -11.43 15.12 5.05
C MET A 168 -10.05 15.75 5.17
N ASP A 169 -9.28 15.33 6.17
CA ASP A 169 -7.86 15.66 6.24
C ASP A 169 -7.04 14.97 5.13
N PRO A 170 -5.91 15.56 4.69
CA PRO A 170 -4.95 14.85 3.86
C PRO A 170 -4.23 13.75 4.66
N VAL A 171 -3.97 12.62 4.01
CA VAL A 171 -2.98 11.66 4.48
C VAL A 171 -1.62 12.36 4.59
N PHE A 172 -1.01 12.34 5.78
CA PHE A 172 0.07 13.23 6.15
C PHE A 172 1.20 13.34 5.11
N GLY A 173 1.23 14.49 4.42
CA GLY A 173 2.28 14.85 3.46
C GLY A 173 2.10 14.35 2.03
N MET A 174 1.17 13.43 1.77
CA MET A 174 0.96 12.86 0.43
C MET A 174 0.63 13.92 -0.62
N ASN A 175 -0.07 15.00 -0.25
CA ASN A 175 -0.27 16.19 -1.10
C ASN A 175 1.07 16.84 -1.53
N ARG A 176 2.01 17.06 -0.59
CA ARG A 176 3.35 17.61 -0.88
C ARG A 176 4.19 16.66 -1.73
N LEU A 177 4.09 15.34 -1.49
CA LEU A 177 4.80 14.34 -2.30
C LEU A 177 4.30 14.33 -3.76
N VAL A 178 2.98 14.37 -3.95
CA VAL A 178 2.35 14.36 -5.28
C VAL A 178 2.58 15.66 -6.03
N ASN A 179 2.35 16.81 -5.40
CA ASN A 179 2.62 18.12 -6.03
C ASN A 179 4.10 18.26 -6.41
N TRP A 180 5.01 17.74 -5.57
CA TRP A 180 6.44 17.67 -5.91
C TRP A 180 6.71 16.75 -7.11
N ALA A 181 6.12 15.55 -7.17
CA ALA A 181 6.28 14.63 -8.31
C ALA A 181 5.79 15.25 -9.62
N ARG A 182 4.65 15.96 -9.58
CA ARG A 182 4.12 16.75 -10.70
C ARG A 182 5.08 17.88 -11.10
N SER A 183 5.69 18.60 -10.15
CA SER A 183 6.77 19.57 -10.44
C SER A 183 8.08 18.94 -10.98
N LYS A 184 8.16 17.60 -11.01
CA LYS A 184 9.23 16.83 -11.65
C LYS A 184 8.76 16.07 -12.90
N GLY A 185 7.65 16.53 -13.49
CA GLY A 185 7.18 16.09 -14.81
C GLY A 185 6.32 14.82 -14.81
N ALA A 186 6.00 14.26 -13.63
CA ALA A 186 5.06 13.16 -13.55
C ALA A 186 3.62 13.65 -13.80
N GLU A 187 2.88 12.95 -14.67
CA GLU A 187 1.42 13.06 -14.68
C GLU A 187 0.84 12.37 -13.43
N VAL A 188 -0.30 12.84 -12.94
CA VAL A 188 -0.92 12.33 -11.70
C VAL A 188 -2.32 11.80 -11.99
N PHE A 189 -2.56 10.55 -11.57
CA PHE A 189 -3.84 9.88 -11.70
C PHE A 189 -4.33 9.35 -10.35
N PHE A 190 -5.63 9.46 -10.11
CA PHE A 190 -6.31 8.90 -8.94
C PHE A 190 -7.27 7.79 -9.40
N ILE A 191 -7.28 6.64 -8.73
CA ILE A 191 -8.15 5.49 -9.06
C ILE A 191 -8.76 4.91 -7.78
N THR A 192 -9.96 5.37 -7.42
CA THR A 192 -10.64 4.99 -6.15
C THR A 192 -11.73 3.96 -6.34
N GLY A 193 -12.04 3.22 -5.25
CA GLY A 193 -13.22 2.36 -5.17
C GLY A 193 -14.55 3.11 -5.04
N ARG A 194 -14.53 4.41 -4.68
CA ARG A 194 -15.69 5.30 -4.60
C ARG A 194 -16.52 5.28 -5.89
N LYS A 195 -17.83 5.46 -5.78
CA LYS A 195 -18.75 5.42 -6.94
C LYS A 195 -18.74 6.73 -7.72
N GLU A 196 -19.01 6.68 -9.02
CA GLU A 196 -18.97 7.85 -9.92
C GLU A 196 -19.86 9.03 -9.47
N SER A 197 -20.96 8.78 -8.75
CA SER A 197 -21.79 9.84 -8.16
C SER A 197 -21.16 10.59 -6.99
N GLN A 198 -20.15 10.02 -6.31
CA GLN A 198 -19.36 10.70 -5.28
C GLN A 198 -18.25 11.60 -5.88
N ARG A 199 -18.19 11.76 -7.20
CA ARG A 199 -17.10 12.48 -7.91
C ARG A 199 -16.93 13.92 -7.42
N GLU A 200 -18.01 14.67 -7.28
CA GLU A 200 -17.92 16.11 -6.95
C GLU A 200 -17.38 16.32 -5.54
N TRP A 201 -17.90 15.58 -4.56
CA TRP A 201 -17.40 15.57 -3.18
C TRP A 201 -15.93 15.12 -3.10
N SER A 202 -15.56 14.08 -3.86
CA SER A 202 -14.19 13.57 -3.91
C SER A 202 -13.20 14.58 -4.51
N VAL A 203 -13.59 15.28 -5.57
CA VAL A 203 -12.79 16.35 -6.18
C VAL A 203 -12.75 17.62 -5.32
N ARG A 204 -13.84 17.94 -4.59
CA ARG A 204 -13.86 19.01 -3.57
C ARG A 204 -12.81 18.75 -2.49
N ASN A 205 -12.83 17.55 -1.91
CA ASN A 205 -11.89 17.13 -0.88
C ASN A 205 -10.43 17.23 -1.35
N LEU A 206 -10.08 16.66 -2.52
CA LEU A 206 -8.71 16.75 -3.05
C LEU A 206 -8.23 18.20 -3.28
N LYS A 207 -9.11 19.10 -3.74
CA LYS A 207 -8.79 20.52 -3.86
C LYS A 207 -8.55 21.18 -2.50
N ASN A 208 -9.45 20.93 -1.54
CA ASN A 208 -9.45 21.60 -0.25
C ASN A 208 -8.23 21.20 0.60
N VAL A 209 -7.72 19.96 0.44
CA VAL A 209 -6.45 19.54 1.06
C VAL A 209 -5.19 19.87 0.24
N GLY A 210 -5.32 20.62 -0.86
CA GLY A 210 -4.20 21.21 -1.58
C GLY A 210 -3.47 20.32 -2.60
N TYR A 211 -4.16 19.41 -3.29
CA TYR A 211 -3.59 18.73 -4.47
C TYR A 211 -3.59 19.66 -5.70
N ASP A 212 -2.42 20.21 -6.05
CA ASP A 212 -2.20 21.09 -7.21
C ASP A 212 -1.81 20.26 -8.45
N VAL A 213 -2.81 19.55 -8.97
CA VAL A 213 -2.75 18.63 -10.11
C VAL A 213 -4.05 18.69 -10.92
N ALA A 214 -4.11 18.04 -12.08
CA ALA A 214 -5.35 17.92 -12.83
C ALA A 214 -6.35 16.99 -12.11
N LEU A 215 -7.60 17.44 -11.96
CA LEU A 215 -8.66 16.74 -11.22
C LEU A 215 -9.94 16.52 -12.07
N ASP A 216 -9.80 16.49 -13.39
CA ASP A 216 -10.90 16.19 -14.32
C ASP A 216 -11.14 14.68 -14.51
N ARG A 217 -12.12 14.31 -15.34
CA ARG A 217 -12.53 12.91 -15.59
C ARG A 217 -11.48 12.05 -16.33
N LYS A 218 -10.39 12.63 -16.84
CA LYS A 218 -9.24 11.92 -17.41
C LYS A 218 -8.15 11.63 -16.38
N HIS A 219 -8.21 12.30 -15.21
CA HIS A 219 -7.20 12.20 -14.16
C HIS A 219 -7.73 11.55 -12.88
N VAL A 220 -9.03 11.70 -12.59
CA VAL A 220 -9.69 11.06 -11.43
C VAL A 220 -10.69 10.01 -11.93
N TYR A 221 -10.35 8.74 -11.72
CA TYR A 221 -11.20 7.59 -12.03
C TYR A 221 -11.93 7.12 -10.78
N LEU A 222 -13.26 7.01 -10.88
CA LEU A 222 -14.16 6.43 -9.88
C LEU A 222 -14.86 5.21 -10.48
N LYS A 223 -15.42 4.34 -9.65
CA LYS A 223 -16.10 3.12 -10.09
C LYS A 223 -17.52 3.44 -10.55
N ASN A 224 -17.78 3.28 -11.84
CA ASN A 224 -19.12 3.39 -12.43
C ASN A 224 -19.65 1.97 -12.67
N LYS A 225 -20.65 1.52 -11.91
CA LYS A 225 -21.26 0.18 -12.07
C LYS A 225 -22.41 0.21 -13.08
N GLU A 226 -23.03 1.37 -13.20
CA GLU A 226 -24.22 1.67 -13.98
C GLU A 226 -23.85 1.80 -15.47
N ASN A 227 -22.70 2.42 -15.75
CA ASN A 227 -22.12 2.63 -17.06
C ASN A 227 -20.59 2.36 -17.00
N PRO A 228 -20.15 1.10 -16.86
CA PRO A 228 -18.74 0.76 -16.76
C PRO A 228 -18.00 1.09 -18.08
N PRO A 229 -16.75 1.59 -18.02
CA PRO A 229 -16.02 2.00 -19.21
C PRO A 229 -15.57 0.79 -20.05
N ALA A 230 -15.64 0.91 -21.37
CA ALA A 230 -15.38 -0.16 -22.33
C ALA A 230 -13.95 -0.76 -22.30
N TYR A 231 -13.00 -0.16 -21.57
CA TYR A 231 -11.67 -0.75 -21.33
C TYR A 231 -11.66 -1.81 -20.22
N LEU A 232 -12.79 -2.06 -19.54
CA LEU A 232 -12.96 -3.12 -18.54
C LEU A 232 -13.84 -4.25 -19.08
N PRO A 233 -13.28 -5.39 -19.52
CA PRO A 233 -14.06 -6.50 -20.07
C PRO A 233 -15.04 -7.14 -19.07
N CYS A 234 -14.77 -7.04 -17.78
CA CYS A 234 -15.67 -7.47 -16.70
C CYS A 234 -16.79 -6.45 -16.39
N GLY A 235 -16.79 -5.27 -17.02
CA GLY A 235 -17.86 -4.27 -16.88
C GLY A 235 -18.22 -3.95 -15.43
N ALA A 236 -19.49 -4.19 -15.06
CA ALA A 236 -20.01 -3.92 -13.73
C ALA A 236 -19.58 -4.96 -12.67
N THR A 237 -19.18 -6.17 -13.08
CA THR A 237 -18.83 -7.29 -12.17
C THR A 237 -17.36 -7.31 -11.76
N CYS A 238 -16.51 -6.43 -12.33
CA CYS A 238 -15.11 -6.33 -11.96
C CYS A 238 -14.91 -6.22 -10.43
N THR A 239 -14.02 -7.04 -9.88
CA THR A 239 -13.47 -6.88 -8.52
C THR A 239 -12.76 -5.53 -8.35
N THR A 240 -12.34 -5.19 -7.13
CA THR A 240 -11.53 -3.98 -6.89
C THR A 240 -10.17 -4.08 -7.61
N VAL A 241 -9.52 -5.25 -7.57
CA VAL A 241 -8.26 -5.52 -8.29
C VAL A 241 -8.42 -5.38 -9.80
N GLU A 242 -9.46 -5.96 -10.40
CA GLU A 242 -9.68 -5.87 -11.86
C GLU A 242 -10.02 -4.44 -12.29
N TYR A 243 -10.87 -3.74 -11.53
CA TYR A 243 -11.18 -2.33 -11.80
C TYR A 243 -9.92 -1.45 -11.74
N LYS A 244 -9.13 -1.52 -10.66
CA LYS A 244 -7.95 -0.66 -10.50
C LYS A 244 -6.84 -1.03 -11.48
N SER A 245 -6.52 -2.32 -11.66
CA SER A 245 -5.49 -2.75 -12.61
C SER A 245 -5.90 -2.60 -14.08
N GLY A 246 -7.18 -2.76 -14.42
CA GLY A 246 -7.70 -2.47 -15.76
C GLY A 246 -7.65 -0.99 -16.10
N THR A 247 -7.98 -0.12 -15.13
CA THR A 247 -7.84 1.34 -15.28
C THR A 247 -6.39 1.76 -15.44
N ARG A 248 -5.44 1.13 -14.74
CA ARG A 248 -4.00 1.36 -14.99
C ARG A 248 -3.53 0.90 -16.36
N LYS A 249 -3.96 -0.28 -16.85
CA LYS A 249 -3.69 -0.74 -18.22
C LYS A 249 -4.23 0.23 -19.26
N TYR A 250 -5.39 0.83 -19.00
CA TYR A 250 -5.93 1.90 -19.84
C TYR A 250 -5.05 3.15 -19.83
N ILE A 251 -4.60 3.63 -18.65
CA ILE A 251 -3.66 4.74 -18.53
C ILE A 251 -2.34 4.44 -19.30
N GLU A 252 -1.74 3.26 -19.13
CA GLU A 252 -0.57 2.86 -19.93
C GLU A 252 -0.85 2.92 -21.44
N SER A 253 -2.04 2.46 -21.89
CA SER A 253 -2.45 2.51 -23.30
C SER A 253 -2.65 3.92 -23.86
N LEU A 254 -2.82 4.95 -23.01
CA LEU A 254 -2.84 6.36 -23.39
C LEU A 254 -1.43 6.96 -23.58
N GLY A 255 -0.36 6.16 -23.41
CA GLY A 255 1.03 6.59 -23.60
C GLY A 255 1.72 7.05 -22.31
N TYR A 256 1.33 6.51 -21.15
CA TYR A 256 1.95 6.79 -19.86
C TYR A 256 2.79 5.60 -19.36
N ASP A 257 3.90 5.92 -18.67
CA ASP A 257 4.73 4.99 -17.92
C ASP A 257 4.45 5.20 -16.42
N ILE A 258 3.68 4.30 -15.80
CA ILE A 258 3.25 4.43 -14.40
C ILE A 258 4.42 4.03 -13.48
N VAL A 259 5.39 4.92 -13.30
CA VAL A 259 6.64 4.62 -12.56
C VAL A 259 6.40 4.27 -11.08
N ALA A 260 5.31 4.75 -10.48
CA ALA A 260 4.92 4.39 -9.11
C ALA A 260 3.40 4.30 -8.91
N ASN A 261 3.00 3.45 -7.97
CA ASN A 261 1.61 3.21 -7.59
C ASN A 261 1.47 3.22 -6.06
N PHE A 262 0.52 3.98 -5.53
CA PHE A 262 0.31 4.21 -4.09
C PHE A 262 -1.08 3.72 -3.69
N GLY A 263 -1.18 3.03 -2.56
CA GLY A 263 -2.46 2.52 -2.06
C GLY A 263 -2.37 2.03 -0.62
N ASP A 264 -3.47 2.14 0.11
CA ASP A 264 -3.62 1.66 1.48
C ASP A 264 -4.05 0.19 1.53
N GLN A 265 -4.51 -0.40 0.42
CA GLN A 265 -4.90 -1.81 0.30
C GLN A 265 -4.06 -2.56 -0.73
N HIS A 266 -4.02 -3.90 -0.63
CA HIS A 266 -3.38 -4.71 -1.67
C HIS A 266 -4.20 -4.72 -2.97
N SER A 267 -5.51 -4.45 -2.91
CA SER A 267 -6.39 -4.28 -4.07
C SER A 267 -5.89 -3.23 -5.08
N ASP A 268 -5.11 -2.27 -4.59
CA ASP A 268 -4.65 -1.11 -5.35
C ASP A 268 -3.34 -1.40 -6.06
N LEU A 269 -2.51 -2.24 -5.45
CA LEU A 269 -1.14 -2.56 -5.87
C LEU A 269 -1.09 -3.82 -6.74
N ASN A 270 -2.05 -4.74 -6.56
CA ASN A 270 -2.16 -5.99 -7.29
C ASN A 270 -2.68 -5.82 -8.74
N GLY A 271 -2.48 -6.85 -9.57
CA GLY A 271 -2.97 -6.91 -10.96
C GLY A 271 -2.05 -6.31 -12.04
N GLY A 272 -0.90 -5.75 -11.65
CA GLY A 272 0.12 -5.22 -12.57
C GLY A 272 -0.19 -3.83 -13.13
N ALA A 273 0.37 -3.49 -14.29
CA ALA A 273 0.30 -2.17 -14.90
C ALA A 273 0.74 -1.04 -13.94
N SER A 274 1.92 -1.20 -13.35
CA SER A 274 2.59 -0.20 -12.52
C SER A 274 4.02 -0.63 -12.21
N GLY A 275 4.91 0.35 -12.08
CA GLY A 275 6.26 0.22 -11.54
C GLY A 275 6.25 0.01 -10.03
N ARG A 276 6.90 0.91 -9.27
CA ARG A 276 7.11 0.68 -7.83
C ARG A 276 5.84 0.92 -7.01
N ALA A 277 5.34 -0.16 -6.42
CA ALA A 277 4.28 -0.11 -5.40
C ALA A 277 4.79 0.48 -4.06
N PHE A 278 3.94 1.32 -3.46
CA PHE A 278 4.09 1.88 -2.11
C PHE A 278 2.80 1.65 -1.30
N LYS A 279 2.83 0.61 -0.45
CA LYS A 279 1.74 0.29 0.48
C LYS A 279 1.75 1.25 1.66
N LEU A 280 0.66 1.99 1.83
CA LEU A 280 0.40 2.79 3.02
C LEU A 280 -0.18 1.91 4.14
N PRO A 281 -0.05 2.31 5.42
CA PRO A 281 -0.63 1.58 6.53
C PRO A 281 -2.12 1.92 6.68
N ASN A 282 -2.96 0.89 6.72
CA ASN A 282 -4.33 1.02 7.18
C ASN A 282 -4.66 -0.21 8.05
N PRO A 283 -4.97 -0.04 9.35
CA PRO A 283 -5.45 -1.08 10.24
C PRO A 283 -6.97 -1.05 10.47
N MET A 284 -7.70 -0.10 9.86
CA MET A 284 -9.11 0.19 10.14
C MET A 284 -10.05 -0.75 9.36
N TYR A 285 -9.74 -0.98 8.08
CA TYR A 285 -10.47 -1.91 7.21
C TYR A 285 -9.52 -2.71 6.30
N TYR A 286 -10.07 -3.78 5.70
CA TYR A 286 -9.41 -4.61 4.70
C TYR A 286 -10.30 -4.77 3.47
N LEU A 287 -9.75 -4.54 2.27
CA LEU A 287 -10.43 -4.80 1.00
C LEU A 287 -9.80 -6.02 0.30
N PRO A 288 -10.58 -7.06 -0.05
CA PRO A 288 -10.10 -8.22 -0.83
C PRO A 288 -9.88 -7.92 -2.32
#